data_AF-A0AAI8V7P3-F1
#
_entry.id   AF-A0AAI8V7P3-F1
#
_cell.length_a   1.000
_cell.length_b   1.000
_cell.length_c   1.000
_cell.angle_alpha   90.00
_cell.angle_beta   90.00
_cell.angle_gamma   90.00
#
_symmetry.space_group_name_H-M   'P 1'
#
loop_
_entity.id
_entity.type
_entity.pdbx_description
1 polymer ?
#
loop_
_entity_poly.entity_id
_entity_poly.type
_entity_poly.pdbx_seq_one_letter_code
_entity_poly.pdbx_strand_id
1 'polypeptide(L)'
;MDKKAKAAVYIGTDNRAWVHFQEKNKVTAPLLATPFADNLTECVVYLDEAHTRGVDLKLPPQARSALTLACSQTKDSTMQAAMRLRQLGTTQSVTFFAPPEVDQSIREFFNPLLNEEIDSSHVVHWLLEQTCRTNEDLQGLYVAQGMDFCRCTDAAWRYRKVLTDEGQRASLLDVLRQPERQTLEQLYGAAPASSAASSISDPQLQAFAEQLRRHNGRAGGCQPGALEEVEQERELQVQVEQVRQSKKPVQYDAMPFPGLHPHILHFARSGVLVVRQSDTQGTQGPGAERALSSIAKTNVGKRFDIRETSSRLYASREFWNTIIQFEAVGKVADNFLRPVEWILWSPKHDTALVVIPEEAELLIPVIRGAGADSPVYLLAYAVPVTKSMMHFNDLKYYTVPELPDGYCFPEWLRIELGIFAGRLYVDIEEWAALSSYVRQPSAGISAARELTPSMGIAKFSDDPAAFLLEWLTLWRKTQDILHTPMGYICTGRALEEDHPFRDQTS
;
A
#
# COMPACT_ATOMS: atom_id res chain seq x y z
N MET A 1 -21.49 -32.50 -1.01
CA MET A 1 -20.71 -31.64 -0.09
C MET A 1 -19.53 -32.41 0.42
N ASP A 2 -18.32 -31.95 0.11
CA ASP A 2 -17.09 -32.59 0.55
C ASP A 2 -16.94 -32.39 2.07
N LYS A 3 -16.90 -33.48 2.83
CA LYS A 3 -16.79 -33.45 4.30
C LYS A 3 -15.34 -33.29 4.78
N LYS A 4 -14.37 -33.25 3.86
CA LYS A 4 -12.93 -33.24 4.18
C LYS A 4 -12.28 -31.85 4.13
N ALA A 5 -12.93 -30.85 3.55
CA ALA A 5 -12.38 -29.51 3.45
C ALA A 5 -12.57 -28.74 4.77
N LYS A 6 -11.49 -28.14 5.29
CA LYS A 6 -11.49 -27.38 6.55
C LYS A 6 -11.93 -25.93 6.38
N ALA A 7 -11.81 -25.38 5.17
CA ALA A 7 -12.20 -24.02 4.85
C ALA A 7 -12.58 -23.85 3.36
N ALA A 8 -13.37 -22.82 3.07
CA ALA A 8 -13.70 -22.38 1.72
C ALA A 8 -13.14 -20.97 1.48
N VAL A 9 -12.39 -20.80 0.39
CA VAL A 9 -11.86 -19.51 -0.06
C VAL A 9 -12.77 -18.99 -1.17
N TYR A 10 -13.28 -17.78 -1.02
CA TYR A 10 -14.08 -17.10 -2.04
C TYR A 10 -13.64 -15.64 -2.15
N ILE A 11 -13.99 -15.00 -3.26
CA ILE A 11 -13.70 -13.57 -3.46
C ILE A 11 -14.97 -12.79 -3.15
N GLY A 12 -14.85 -11.85 -2.22
CA GLY A 12 -15.96 -11.00 -1.79
C GLY A 12 -16.27 -9.89 -2.79
N THR A 13 -17.35 -9.16 -2.55
CA THR A 13 -17.75 -7.96 -3.31
C THR A 13 -16.72 -6.82 -3.24
N ASP A 14 -15.76 -6.93 -2.32
CA ASP A 14 -14.63 -6.03 -2.14
C ASP A 14 -13.38 -6.42 -2.94
N ASN A 15 -13.50 -7.39 -3.87
CA ASN A 15 -12.41 -7.95 -4.68
C ASN A 15 -11.23 -8.49 -3.85
N ARG A 16 -11.49 -8.89 -2.60
CA ARG A 16 -10.50 -9.51 -1.71
C ARG A 16 -10.82 -10.97 -1.48
N ALA A 17 -9.77 -11.78 -1.31
CA ALA A 17 -9.92 -13.19 -0.98
C ALA A 17 -10.27 -13.35 0.52
N TRP A 18 -11.41 -13.98 0.78
CA TRP A 18 -11.93 -14.28 2.11
C TRP A 18 -11.91 -15.78 2.35
N VAL A 19 -11.75 -16.17 3.61
CA VAL A 19 -11.76 -17.57 4.06
C VAL A 19 -12.92 -17.78 5.03
N HIS A 20 -13.76 -18.74 4.70
CA HIS A 20 -14.84 -19.22 5.56
C HIS A 20 -14.45 -20.57 6.17
N PHE A 21 -14.37 -20.64 7.50
CA PHE A 21 -13.99 -21.85 8.22
C PHE A 21 -15.18 -22.81 8.37
N GLN A 22 -14.93 -24.11 8.36
CA GLN A 22 -15.97 -25.13 8.57
C GLN A 22 -16.51 -25.14 10.02
N GLU A 23 -15.71 -24.70 10.99
CA GLU A 23 -16.12 -24.61 12.40
C GLU A 23 -17.12 -23.46 12.62
N LYS A 24 -18.33 -23.79 13.08
CA LYS A 24 -19.48 -22.89 13.28
C LYS A 24 -19.23 -21.63 14.15
N ASN A 25 -18.05 -21.46 14.73
CA ASN A 25 -17.72 -20.38 15.67
C ASN A 25 -16.58 -19.45 15.22
N LYS A 26 -16.03 -19.59 14.01
CA LYS A 26 -14.97 -18.70 13.49
C LYS A 26 -15.49 -17.78 12.38
N VAL A 27 -15.31 -16.49 12.61
CA VAL A 27 -15.67 -15.38 11.73
C VAL A 27 -14.86 -15.44 10.43
N THR A 28 -15.48 -15.05 9.32
CA THR A 28 -14.83 -14.88 8.02
C THR A 28 -13.61 -13.96 8.16
N ALA A 29 -12.45 -14.41 7.69
CA ALA A 29 -11.20 -13.65 7.78
C ALA A 29 -10.59 -13.44 6.40
N PRO A 30 -9.85 -12.32 6.17
CA PRO A 30 -9.13 -12.13 4.92
C PRO A 30 -8.02 -13.17 4.79
N LEU A 31 -7.81 -13.72 3.59
CA LEU A 31 -6.86 -14.80 3.32
C LEU A 31 -5.45 -14.49 3.87
N LEU A 32 -4.99 -13.24 3.74
CA LEU A 32 -3.69 -12.77 4.23
C LEU A 32 -3.50 -12.89 5.75
N ALA A 33 -4.59 -12.89 6.53
CA ALA A 33 -4.55 -13.01 7.98
C ALA A 33 -4.73 -14.46 8.46
N THR A 34 -4.84 -15.43 7.53
CA THR A 34 -5.09 -16.84 7.85
C THR A 34 -3.88 -17.71 7.54
N PRO A 35 -3.66 -18.83 8.28
CA PRO A 35 -2.59 -19.78 7.99
C PRO A 35 -2.75 -20.49 6.63
N PHE A 36 -3.88 -20.31 5.95
CA PHE A 36 -4.16 -20.88 4.64
C PHE A 36 -3.60 -20.05 3.48
N ALA A 37 -2.99 -18.90 3.74
CA ALA A 37 -2.34 -18.08 2.70
C ALA A 37 -1.19 -18.83 2.00
N ASP A 38 -0.42 -19.62 2.76
CA ASP A 38 0.75 -20.33 2.24
C ASP A 38 0.45 -21.77 1.82
N ASN A 39 -0.63 -22.38 2.34
CA ASN A 39 -0.98 -23.77 2.05
C ASN A 39 -2.50 -23.99 1.94
N LEU A 40 -2.97 -24.15 0.69
CA LEU A 40 -4.38 -24.38 0.35
C LEU A 40 -4.78 -25.86 0.25
N THR A 41 -3.98 -26.80 0.78
CA THR A 41 -4.17 -28.26 0.57
C THR A 41 -5.52 -28.81 1.05
N GLU A 42 -6.11 -28.24 2.10
CA GLU A 42 -7.39 -28.70 2.67
C GLU A 42 -8.53 -27.69 2.47
N CYS A 43 -8.39 -26.79 1.49
CA CYS A 43 -9.35 -25.73 1.20
C CYS A 43 -10.05 -25.94 -0.15
N VAL A 44 -11.33 -25.57 -0.22
CA VAL A 44 -12.06 -25.43 -1.49
C VAL A 44 -11.96 -23.98 -1.94
N VAL A 45 -11.52 -23.74 -3.17
CA VAL A 45 -11.41 -22.38 -3.72
C VAL A 45 -12.50 -22.18 -4.76
N TYR A 46 -13.32 -21.15 -4.59
CA TYR A 46 -14.32 -20.73 -5.56
C TYR A 46 -13.83 -19.48 -6.30
N LEU A 47 -13.82 -19.55 -7.63
CA LEU A 47 -13.45 -18.46 -8.51
C LEU A 47 -14.61 -18.23 -9.48
N ASP A 48 -15.09 -16.99 -9.51
CA ASP A 48 -16.05 -16.54 -10.52
C ASP A 48 -15.32 -16.11 -11.81
N GLU A 49 -16.02 -16.05 -12.94
CA GLU A 49 -15.45 -15.73 -14.25
C GLU A 49 -14.66 -14.41 -14.22
N ALA A 50 -15.23 -13.35 -13.61
CA ALA A 50 -14.58 -12.05 -13.47
C ALA A 50 -13.25 -12.14 -12.70
N HIS A 51 -13.20 -13.00 -11.69
CA HIS A 51 -12.03 -13.16 -10.82
C HIS A 51 -11.06 -14.25 -11.29
N THR A 52 -11.37 -14.96 -12.38
CA THR A 52 -10.38 -15.77 -13.10
C THR A 52 -9.35 -14.91 -13.83
N ARG A 53 -9.48 -13.58 -13.84
CA ARG A 53 -8.48 -12.63 -14.36
C ARG A 53 -7.80 -11.91 -13.19
N GLY A 54 -6.50 -12.13 -13.01
CA GLY A 54 -5.67 -11.34 -12.09
C GLY A 54 -5.50 -11.87 -10.66
N VAL A 55 -6.28 -12.86 -10.22
CA VAL A 55 -6.05 -13.52 -8.92
C VAL A 55 -4.95 -14.58 -9.04
N ASP A 56 -3.89 -14.43 -8.26
CA ASP A 56 -2.78 -15.39 -8.15
C ASP A 56 -2.85 -16.11 -6.80
N LEU A 57 -3.42 -17.31 -6.79
CA LEU A 57 -3.45 -18.22 -5.65
C LEU A 57 -2.52 -19.40 -5.92
N LYS A 58 -1.62 -19.70 -4.98
CA LYS A 58 -0.74 -20.87 -5.07
C LYS A 58 -1.53 -22.13 -4.73
N LEU A 59 -2.14 -22.74 -5.75
CA LEU A 59 -2.87 -23.99 -5.61
C LEU A 59 -1.91 -25.19 -5.41
N PRO A 60 -2.27 -26.18 -4.57
CA PRO A 60 -1.42 -27.32 -4.27
C PRO A 60 -1.23 -28.22 -5.50
N PRO A 61 -0.14 -29.02 -5.57
CA PRO A 61 0.15 -29.87 -6.73
C PRO A 61 -0.89 -30.96 -6.96
N GLN A 62 -1.60 -31.42 -5.93
CA GLN A 62 -2.65 -32.45 -6.05
C GLN A 62 -4.06 -31.85 -6.24
N ALA A 63 -4.16 -30.56 -6.57
CA ALA A 63 -5.45 -29.90 -6.79
C ALA A 63 -6.20 -30.52 -7.98
N ARG A 64 -7.50 -30.74 -7.79
CA ARG A 64 -8.44 -31.05 -8.86
C ARG A 64 -9.39 -29.87 -9.02
N SER A 65 -9.50 -29.35 -10.23
CA SER A 65 -10.44 -28.26 -10.53
C SER A 65 -11.69 -28.79 -11.21
N ALA A 66 -12.82 -28.20 -10.84
CA ALA A 66 -14.11 -28.38 -11.50
C ALA A 66 -14.37 -27.15 -12.38
N LEU A 67 -14.46 -27.34 -13.70
CA LEU A 67 -14.82 -26.28 -14.64
C LEU A 67 -16.29 -26.46 -15.03
N THR A 68 -17.11 -25.47 -14.73
CA THR A 68 -18.51 -25.43 -15.16
C THR A 68 -18.61 -24.89 -16.57
N LEU A 69 -19.34 -25.60 -17.43
CA LEU A 69 -19.57 -25.23 -18.82
C LEU A 69 -20.89 -24.46 -18.97
N ALA A 70 -20.91 -23.44 -19.83
CA ALA A 70 -22.10 -22.69 -20.21
C ALA A 70 -22.23 -22.58 -21.74
N CYS A 71 -23.46 -22.39 -22.25
CA CYS A 71 -23.73 -22.38 -23.70
C CYS A 71 -23.02 -21.27 -24.48
N SER A 72 -22.76 -20.11 -23.86
CA SER A 72 -22.06 -18.97 -24.46
C SER A 72 -20.57 -18.91 -24.09
N GLN A 73 -20.02 -19.99 -23.52
CA GLN A 73 -18.65 -19.98 -23.04
C GLN A 73 -17.64 -20.15 -24.18
N THR A 74 -16.66 -19.25 -24.22
CA THR A 74 -15.57 -19.32 -25.19
C THR A 74 -14.42 -20.21 -24.70
N LYS A 75 -13.60 -20.66 -25.64
CA LYS A 75 -12.37 -21.40 -25.37
C LYS A 75 -11.44 -20.58 -24.47
N ASP A 76 -11.32 -19.27 -24.68
CA ASP A 76 -10.39 -18.42 -23.94
C ASP A 76 -10.81 -18.22 -22.48
N SER A 77 -12.10 -18.07 -22.17
CA SER A 77 -12.56 -17.99 -20.76
C SER A 77 -12.37 -19.31 -20.03
N THR A 78 -12.68 -20.44 -20.67
CA THR A 78 -12.44 -21.78 -20.12
C THR A 78 -10.95 -22.04 -19.90
N MET A 79 -10.11 -21.70 -20.87
CA MET A 79 -8.66 -21.85 -20.78
C MET A 79 -8.10 -20.95 -19.69
N GLN A 80 -8.58 -19.73 -19.55
CA GLN A 80 -8.14 -18.80 -18.51
C GLN A 80 -8.45 -19.31 -17.10
N ALA A 81 -9.62 -19.94 -16.91
CA ALA A 81 -9.95 -20.63 -15.68
C ALA A 81 -9.04 -21.85 -15.44
N ALA A 82 -8.82 -22.67 -16.47
CA ALA A 82 -7.95 -23.84 -16.41
C ALA A 82 -6.48 -23.47 -16.11
N MET A 83 -5.96 -22.39 -16.70
CA MET A 83 -4.58 -21.93 -16.52
C MET A 83 -4.29 -21.38 -15.12
N ARG A 84 -5.31 -21.18 -14.26
CA ARG A 84 -5.08 -20.95 -12.83
C ARG A 84 -4.40 -22.15 -12.17
N LEU A 85 -4.62 -23.34 -12.72
CA LEU A 85 -3.81 -24.52 -12.44
C LEU A 85 -2.51 -24.46 -13.25
N ARG A 86 -1.45 -23.90 -12.64
CA ARG A 86 -0.13 -23.77 -13.27
C ARG A 86 0.56 -25.11 -13.58
N GLN A 87 0.13 -26.20 -12.94
CA GLN A 87 0.71 -27.55 -13.11
C GLN A 87 -0.25 -28.51 -13.83
N LEU A 88 -1.17 -27.97 -14.64
CA LEU A 88 -2.11 -28.76 -15.44
C LEU A 88 -1.34 -29.74 -16.36
N GLY A 89 -1.67 -31.03 -16.27
CA GLY A 89 -1.06 -32.09 -17.07
C GLY A 89 0.16 -32.78 -16.44
N THR A 90 0.66 -32.30 -15.30
CA THR A 90 1.71 -33.01 -14.54
C THR A 90 1.14 -33.65 -13.28
N THR A 91 0.66 -32.84 -12.35
CA THR A 91 0.15 -33.25 -11.03
C THR A 91 -1.31 -32.85 -10.84
N GLN A 92 -1.75 -31.77 -11.50
CA GLN A 92 -3.10 -31.23 -11.40
C GLN A 92 -4.00 -31.74 -12.55
N SER A 93 -5.28 -31.94 -12.25
CA SER A 93 -6.29 -32.43 -13.20
C SER A 93 -7.56 -31.56 -13.20
N VAL A 94 -8.31 -31.62 -14.29
CA VAL A 94 -9.57 -30.88 -14.49
C VAL A 94 -10.73 -31.84 -14.72
N THR A 95 -11.90 -31.48 -14.23
CA THR A 95 -13.17 -32.16 -14.49
C THR A 95 -14.18 -31.15 -15.01
N PHE A 96 -14.81 -31.44 -16.15
CA PHE A 96 -15.84 -30.59 -16.74
C PHE A 96 -17.22 -30.93 -16.16
N PHE A 97 -18.00 -29.92 -15.83
CA PHE A 97 -19.38 -30.03 -15.39
C PHE A 97 -20.27 -29.33 -16.41
N ALA A 98 -21.01 -30.12 -17.20
CA ALA A 98 -21.97 -29.61 -18.17
C ALA A 98 -23.40 -29.69 -17.61
N PRO A 99 -24.20 -28.60 -17.68
CA PRO A 99 -25.64 -28.70 -17.51
C PRO A 99 -26.27 -29.44 -18.70
N PRO A 100 -27.52 -29.96 -18.58
CA PRO A 100 -28.12 -30.81 -19.60
C PRO A 100 -28.27 -30.11 -20.96
N GLU A 101 -28.42 -28.79 -20.99
CA GLU A 101 -28.50 -27.99 -22.22
C GLU A 101 -27.17 -28.02 -23.00
N VAL A 102 -26.04 -27.93 -22.28
CA VAL A 102 -24.70 -28.01 -22.89
C VAL A 102 -24.39 -29.44 -23.32
N ASP A 103 -24.77 -30.43 -22.52
CA ASP A 103 -24.63 -31.85 -22.89
C ASP A 103 -25.36 -32.16 -24.20
N GLN A 104 -26.57 -31.64 -24.37
CA GLN A 104 -27.33 -31.74 -25.61
C GLN A 104 -26.62 -31.04 -26.78
N SER A 105 -26.13 -29.81 -26.59
CA SER A 105 -25.41 -29.07 -27.63
C SER A 105 -24.14 -29.79 -28.11
N ILE A 106 -23.38 -30.39 -27.19
CA ILE A 106 -22.21 -31.20 -27.52
C ILE A 106 -22.61 -32.41 -28.36
N ARG A 107 -23.68 -33.12 -27.96
CA ARG A 107 -24.18 -34.28 -28.71
C ARG A 107 -24.71 -33.91 -30.09
N GLU A 108 -25.42 -32.79 -30.23
CA GLU A 108 -25.93 -32.31 -31.52
C GLU A 108 -24.80 -31.96 -32.49
N PHE A 109 -23.70 -31.37 -31.98
CA PHE A 109 -22.54 -31.05 -32.81
C PHE A 109 -21.82 -32.30 -33.33
N PHE A 110 -21.64 -33.32 -32.48
CA PHE A 110 -20.90 -34.53 -32.85
C PHE A 110 -21.75 -35.60 -33.56
N ASN A 111 -23.08 -35.55 -33.45
CA ASN A 111 -23.98 -36.64 -33.89
C ASN A 111 -23.44 -38.05 -33.57
N PRO A 112 -23.05 -38.35 -32.31
CA PRO A 112 -22.57 -39.67 -31.98
C PRO A 112 -23.72 -40.70 -32.10
N LEU A 113 -23.37 -41.93 -32.45
CA LEU A 113 -24.28 -43.08 -32.48
C LEU A 113 -24.76 -43.40 -31.05
N LEU A 114 -25.75 -42.66 -30.53
CA LEU A 114 -26.62 -42.91 -29.36
C LEU A 114 -26.04 -43.40 -28.02
N ASN A 115 -24.75 -43.76 -27.88
CA ASN A 115 -24.24 -44.46 -26.70
C ASN A 115 -22.73 -44.32 -26.44
N GLU A 116 -22.05 -43.35 -27.05
CA GLU A 116 -20.63 -43.10 -26.80
C GLU A 116 -20.44 -42.10 -25.65
N GLU A 117 -19.51 -42.40 -24.73
CA GLU A 117 -19.23 -41.52 -23.58
C GLU A 117 -18.50 -40.25 -24.05
N ILE A 118 -18.96 -39.09 -23.59
CA ILE A 118 -18.36 -37.80 -23.94
C ILE A 118 -17.02 -37.66 -23.23
N ASP A 119 -15.95 -37.77 -23.99
CA ASP A 119 -14.59 -37.47 -23.51
C ASP A 119 -14.28 -35.95 -23.53
N SER A 120 -13.29 -35.55 -22.74
CA SER A 120 -12.69 -34.22 -22.68
C SER A 120 -12.28 -33.65 -24.04
N SER A 121 -11.85 -34.49 -24.98
CA SER A 121 -11.53 -34.10 -26.36
C SER A 121 -12.74 -33.51 -27.09
N HIS A 122 -13.92 -34.11 -26.94
CA HIS A 122 -15.18 -33.61 -27.54
C HIS A 122 -15.55 -32.24 -26.99
N VAL A 123 -15.38 -32.04 -25.68
CA VAL A 123 -15.64 -30.74 -25.03
C VAL A 123 -14.75 -29.64 -25.61
N VAL A 124 -13.45 -29.91 -25.80
CA VAL A 124 -12.50 -28.91 -26.35
C VAL A 124 -12.86 -28.55 -27.80
N HIS A 125 -13.23 -29.52 -28.62
CA HIS A 125 -13.66 -29.28 -29.98
C HIS A 125 -14.97 -28.47 -30.04
N TRP A 126 -15.95 -28.80 -29.18
CA TRP A 126 -17.18 -28.02 -29.07
C TRP A 126 -16.89 -26.57 -28.64
N LEU A 127 -16.01 -26.34 -27.65
CA LEU A 127 -15.60 -24.99 -27.23
C LEU A 127 -14.95 -24.19 -28.37
N LEU A 128 -14.16 -24.84 -29.22
CA LEU A 128 -13.54 -24.19 -30.38
C LEU A 128 -14.61 -23.73 -31.40
N GLU A 129 -15.57 -24.59 -31.70
CA GLU A 129 -16.70 -24.27 -32.57
C GLU A 129 -17.54 -23.12 -31.98
N GLN A 130 -17.89 -23.18 -30.70
CA GLN A 130 -18.62 -22.09 -30.02
C GLN A 130 -17.86 -20.77 -30.13
N THR A 131 -16.54 -20.79 -29.96
CA THR A 131 -15.70 -19.60 -30.12
C THR A 131 -15.76 -19.06 -31.55
N CYS A 132 -15.77 -19.92 -32.57
CA CYS A 132 -15.93 -19.49 -33.96
C CYS A 132 -17.29 -18.82 -34.19
N ARG A 133 -18.38 -19.42 -33.69
CA ARG A 133 -19.74 -18.85 -33.80
C ARG A 133 -19.85 -17.50 -33.08
N THR A 134 -19.36 -17.41 -31.85
CA THR A 134 -19.33 -16.13 -31.12
C THR A 134 -18.53 -15.07 -31.88
N ASN A 135 -17.40 -15.43 -32.51
CA ASN A 135 -16.62 -14.49 -33.33
C ASN A 135 -17.38 -14.05 -34.60
N GLU A 136 -18.15 -14.95 -35.21
CA GLU A 136 -19.01 -14.63 -36.35
C GLU A 136 -20.16 -13.69 -35.94
N ASP A 137 -20.78 -13.92 -34.78
CA ASP A 137 -21.81 -13.04 -34.22
C ASP A 137 -21.25 -11.64 -33.90
N LEU A 138 -20.05 -11.57 -33.32
CA LEU A 138 -19.35 -10.32 -33.02
C LEU A 138 -18.86 -9.57 -34.28
N GLN A 139 -18.80 -10.23 -35.43
CA GLN A 139 -18.34 -9.61 -36.67
C GLN A 139 -19.22 -8.42 -37.08
N GLY A 140 -20.53 -8.53 -36.87
CA GLY A 140 -21.47 -7.43 -37.14
C GLY A 140 -21.15 -6.18 -36.32
N LEU A 141 -20.82 -6.36 -35.03
CA LEU A 141 -20.40 -5.29 -34.14
C LEU A 141 -19.06 -4.69 -34.55
N TYR A 142 -18.09 -5.52 -34.92
CA TYR A 142 -16.79 -5.05 -35.40
C TYR A 142 -16.93 -4.14 -36.63
N VAL A 143 -17.82 -4.50 -37.56
CA VAL A 143 -18.10 -3.70 -38.75
C VAL A 143 -18.80 -2.39 -38.37
N ALA A 144 -19.78 -2.42 -37.46
CA ALA A 144 -20.45 -1.22 -36.97
C ALA A 144 -19.47 -0.24 -36.31
N GLN A 145 -18.62 -0.72 -35.39
CA GLN A 145 -17.58 0.09 -34.73
C GLN A 145 -16.57 0.65 -35.73
N GLY A 146 -16.16 -0.15 -36.73
CA GLY A 146 -15.27 0.32 -37.79
C GLY A 146 -15.91 1.41 -38.67
N MET A 147 -17.20 1.28 -38.97
CA MET A 147 -17.95 2.30 -39.70
C MET A 147 -18.11 3.58 -38.89
N ASP A 148 -18.37 3.47 -37.59
CA ASP A 148 -18.43 4.61 -36.68
C ASP A 148 -17.08 5.32 -36.55
N PHE A 149 -15.98 4.56 -36.45
CA PHE A 149 -14.63 5.13 -36.45
C PHE A 149 -14.37 5.94 -37.73
N CYS A 150 -14.72 5.42 -38.90
CA CYS A 150 -14.60 6.16 -40.16
C CYS A 150 -15.45 7.43 -40.14
N ARG A 151 -16.71 7.34 -39.69
CA ARG A 151 -17.62 8.49 -39.63
C ARG A 151 -17.08 9.59 -38.70
N CYS A 152 -16.66 9.22 -37.50
CA CYS A 152 -16.14 10.14 -36.50
C CYS A 152 -14.82 10.79 -36.95
N THR A 153 -13.93 10.01 -37.57
CA THR A 153 -12.63 10.51 -38.05
C THR A 153 -12.80 11.47 -39.23
N ASP A 154 -13.66 11.13 -40.19
CA ASP A 154 -13.98 11.99 -41.32
C ASP A 154 -14.63 13.31 -40.86
N ALA A 155 -15.52 13.25 -39.88
CA ALA A 155 -16.10 14.45 -39.25
C ALA A 155 -15.05 15.30 -38.53
N ALA A 156 -14.13 14.68 -37.79
CA ALA A 156 -13.04 15.38 -37.10
C ALA A 156 -12.08 16.07 -38.10
N TRP A 157 -11.82 15.45 -39.26
CA TRP A 157 -11.00 16.04 -40.32
C TRP A 157 -11.71 17.19 -41.04
N ARG A 158 -13.01 17.04 -41.34
CA ARG A 158 -13.84 18.09 -41.94
C ARG A 158 -13.99 19.31 -41.03
N TYR A 159 -14.20 19.11 -39.73
CA TYR A 159 -14.43 20.16 -38.74
C TYR A 159 -13.18 20.46 -37.89
N ARG A 160 -12.07 20.82 -38.53
CA ARG A 160 -10.77 21.00 -37.85
C ARG A 160 -10.71 22.20 -36.89
N LYS A 161 -11.60 23.19 -37.02
CA LYS A 161 -11.60 24.43 -36.21
C LYS A 161 -12.61 24.39 -35.04
N VAL A 162 -12.71 23.23 -34.37
CA VAL A 162 -13.65 23.01 -33.25
C VAL A 162 -13.50 24.04 -32.12
N LEU A 163 -12.29 24.56 -31.91
CA LEU A 163 -11.99 25.52 -30.84
C LEU A 163 -12.33 26.97 -31.20
N THR A 164 -12.58 27.28 -32.47
CA THR A 164 -12.71 28.67 -32.96
C THR A 164 -14.11 28.99 -33.52
N ASP A 165 -14.84 27.99 -34.00
CA ASP A 165 -16.16 28.16 -34.63
C ASP A 165 -17.21 27.28 -33.93
N GLU A 166 -18.22 27.93 -33.33
CA GLU A 166 -19.31 27.25 -32.63
C GLU A 166 -20.23 26.46 -33.57
N GLY A 167 -20.38 26.88 -34.83
CA GLY A 167 -21.18 26.17 -35.82
C GLY A 167 -20.58 24.82 -36.21
N GLN A 168 -19.26 24.79 -36.42
CA GLN A 168 -18.52 23.53 -36.69
C GLN A 168 -18.51 22.60 -35.47
N ARG A 169 -18.47 23.16 -34.26
CA ARG A 169 -18.57 22.40 -33.02
C ARG A 169 -19.93 21.72 -32.87
N ALA A 170 -21.02 22.42 -33.16
CA ALA A 170 -22.36 21.85 -33.13
C ALA A 170 -22.52 20.70 -34.15
N SER A 171 -22.07 20.91 -35.39
CA SER A 171 -22.14 19.89 -36.44
C SER A 171 -21.25 18.66 -36.15
N LEU A 172 -20.08 18.84 -35.54
CA LEU A 172 -19.24 17.73 -35.11
C LEU A 172 -19.90 16.94 -33.96
N LEU A 173 -20.47 17.63 -32.98
CA LEU A 173 -21.16 16.98 -31.86
C LEU A 173 -22.40 16.21 -32.32
N ASP A 174 -23.12 16.69 -33.34
CA ASP A 174 -24.26 15.98 -33.91
C ASP A 174 -23.85 14.65 -34.56
N VAL A 175 -22.69 14.61 -35.23
CA VAL A 175 -22.16 13.36 -35.84
C VAL A 175 -21.56 12.41 -34.80
N LEU A 176 -20.99 12.93 -33.72
CA LEU A 176 -20.41 12.15 -32.63
C LEU A 176 -21.47 11.58 -31.68
N ARG A 177 -22.61 12.25 -31.52
CA ARG A 177 -23.70 11.81 -30.65
C ARG A 177 -24.50 10.71 -31.35
N GLN A 178 -24.36 9.49 -30.86
CA GLN A 178 -25.25 8.39 -31.23
C GLN A 178 -26.51 8.42 -30.37
N PRO A 179 -27.68 8.10 -30.95
CA PRO A 179 -28.90 7.95 -30.16
C PRO A 179 -28.77 6.70 -29.27
N GLU A 180 -28.66 6.88 -27.97
CA GLU A 180 -28.56 5.79 -26.96
C GLU A 180 -29.88 5.02 -26.79
N ARG A 181 -31.02 5.54 -27.28
CA ARG A 181 -32.34 4.91 -27.12
C ARG A 181 -33.05 4.84 -28.45
N GLN A 182 -33.40 3.63 -28.86
CA GLN A 182 -34.25 3.37 -30.00
C GLN A 182 -35.71 3.17 -29.54
N THR A 183 -36.68 3.58 -30.34
CA THR A 183 -38.08 3.30 -30.05
C THR A 183 -38.44 1.87 -30.43
N LEU A 184 -39.44 1.26 -29.78
CA LEU A 184 -39.92 -0.09 -30.12
C LEU A 184 -40.32 -0.22 -31.60
N GLU A 185 -40.84 0.85 -32.20
CA GLU A 185 -41.16 0.89 -33.64
C GLU A 185 -39.92 0.88 -34.54
N GLN A 186 -38.77 1.39 -34.08
CA GLN A 186 -37.51 1.31 -34.82
C GLN A 186 -36.88 -0.09 -34.73
N LEU A 187 -37.08 -0.78 -33.60
CA LEU A 187 -36.56 -2.13 -33.34
C LEU A 187 -37.38 -3.24 -34.03
N TYR A 188 -38.72 -3.09 -34.06
CA TYR A 188 -39.64 -4.13 -34.58
C TYR A 188 -40.47 -3.70 -35.80
N GLY A 189 -40.44 -2.42 -36.19
CA GLY A 189 -41.16 -1.93 -37.36
C GLY A 189 -40.47 -2.33 -38.66
N ALA A 190 -41.22 -2.30 -39.77
CA ALA A 190 -40.65 -2.47 -41.10
C ALA A 190 -39.63 -1.35 -41.35
N ALA A 191 -38.34 -1.71 -41.40
CA ALA A 191 -37.24 -0.77 -41.48
C ALA A 191 -37.47 0.28 -42.59
N PRO A 192 -37.51 1.59 -42.30
CA PRO A 192 -37.42 2.59 -43.34
C PRO A 192 -36.05 2.44 -44.01
N ALA A 193 -36.04 2.37 -45.34
CA ALA A 193 -34.85 2.22 -46.18
C ALA A 193 -33.92 3.47 -46.17
N SER A 194 -33.77 4.13 -45.03
CA SER A 194 -32.98 5.33 -44.86
C SER A 194 -31.99 5.21 -43.70
N SER A 195 -31.10 4.21 -43.74
CA SER A 195 -29.76 4.49 -43.21
C SER A 195 -29.05 5.29 -44.29
N ALA A 196 -29.14 6.61 -44.22
CA ALA A 196 -28.29 7.47 -45.03
C ALA A 196 -26.85 7.08 -44.68
N ALA A 197 -26.21 6.33 -45.57
CA ALA A 197 -24.79 6.07 -45.49
C ALA A 197 -24.14 7.45 -45.59
N SER A 198 -23.74 8.00 -44.44
CA SER A 198 -22.99 9.24 -44.38
C SER A 198 -21.80 9.08 -45.32
N SER A 199 -21.79 9.84 -46.41
CA SER A 199 -20.74 9.79 -47.40
C SER A 199 -19.44 10.19 -46.70
N ILE A 200 -18.51 9.25 -46.60
CA ILE A 200 -17.17 9.49 -46.08
C ILE A 200 -16.45 10.31 -47.15
N SER A 201 -15.90 11.48 -46.79
CA SER A 201 -15.23 12.36 -47.76
C SER A 201 -13.84 11.87 -48.12
N ASP A 202 -13.12 11.31 -47.15
CA ASP A 202 -11.73 10.92 -47.35
C ASP A 202 -11.62 9.58 -48.11
N PRO A 203 -10.80 9.52 -49.18
CA PRO A 203 -10.68 8.32 -50.01
C PRO A 203 -10.02 7.13 -49.29
N GLN A 204 -9.17 7.35 -48.29
CA GLN A 204 -8.55 6.27 -47.51
C GLN A 204 -9.55 5.66 -46.53
N LEU A 205 -10.33 6.51 -45.84
CA LEU A 205 -11.41 6.05 -44.95
C LEU A 205 -12.54 5.36 -45.73
N GLN A 206 -12.82 5.83 -46.96
CA GLN A 206 -13.78 5.18 -47.85
C GLN A 206 -13.30 3.79 -48.27
N ALA A 207 -12.02 3.65 -48.67
CA ALA A 207 -11.45 2.35 -49.02
C ALA A 207 -11.48 1.36 -47.84
N PHE A 208 -11.22 1.84 -46.62
CA PHE A 208 -11.32 1.04 -45.39
C PHE A 208 -12.77 0.63 -45.08
N ALA A 209 -13.73 1.56 -45.19
CA ALA A 209 -15.15 1.26 -45.00
C ALA A 209 -15.69 0.27 -46.04
N GLU A 210 -15.22 0.34 -47.29
CA GLU A 210 -15.56 -0.63 -48.33
C GLU A 210 -14.96 -2.02 -48.04
N GLN A 211 -13.74 -2.10 -47.50
CA GLN A 211 -13.18 -3.36 -47.02
C GLN A 211 -14.02 -3.97 -45.88
N LEU A 212 -14.45 -3.17 -44.90
CA LEU A 212 -15.31 -3.62 -43.80
C LEU A 212 -16.65 -4.16 -44.30
N ARG A 213 -17.31 -3.46 -45.24
CA ARG A 213 -18.57 -3.91 -45.86
C ARG A 213 -18.40 -5.22 -46.64
N ARG A 214 -17.29 -5.40 -47.35
CA ARG A 214 -16.98 -6.65 -48.07
C ARG A 214 -16.77 -7.83 -47.12
N HIS A 215 -16.21 -7.58 -45.94
CA HIS A 215 -16.07 -8.59 -44.90
C HIS A 215 -17.44 -8.97 -44.33
N ASN A 216 -18.32 -7.99 -44.11
CA ASN A 216 -19.67 -8.21 -43.60
C ASN A 216 -20.56 -9.02 -44.55
N GLY A 217 -20.55 -8.74 -45.85
CA GLY A 217 -21.42 -9.43 -46.82
C GLY A 217 -21.13 -10.93 -47.03
N ARG A 218 -20.06 -11.46 -46.42
CA ARG A 218 -19.75 -12.90 -46.41
C ARG A 218 -20.25 -13.62 -45.15
N ALA A 219 -20.44 -12.90 -44.05
CA ALA A 219 -21.08 -13.39 -42.85
C ALA A 219 -22.59 -13.12 -42.99
N GLY A 220 -23.44 -14.06 -42.60
CA GLY A 220 -24.90 -13.86 -42.66
C GLY A 220 -25.32 -12.57 -41.96
N GLY A 221 -26.39 -11.93 -42.44
CA GLY A 221 -26.87 -10.64 -41.95
C GLY A 221 -26.98 -10.59 -40.42
N CYS A 222 -26.38 -9.56 -39.84
CA CYS A 222 -26.35 -9.28 -38.41
C CYS A 222 -27.76 -9.30 -37.80
N GLN A 223 -27.97 -10.10 -36.75
CA GLN A 223 -29.18 -10.03 -35.93
C GLN A 223 -29.11 -8.74 -35.08
N PRO A 224 -30.10 -7.83 -35.16
CA PRO A 224 -30.07 -6.55 -34.44
C PRO A 224 -29.85 -6.68 -32.92
N GLY A 225 -30.32 -7.78 -32.31
CA GLY A 225 -30.19 -8.02 -30.86
C GLY A 225 -28.76 -8.30 -30.37
N ALA A 226 -27.87 -8.83 -31.23
CA ALA A 226 -26.49 -9.12 -30.84
C ALA A 226 -25.66 -7.85 -30.58
N LEU A 227 -26.09 -6.71 -31.12
CA LEU A 227 -25.43 -5.42 -30.90
C LEU A 227 -25.78 -4.84 -29.51
N GLU A 228 -27.03 -4.96 -29.10
CA GLU A 228 -27.52 -4.45 -27.80
C GLU A 228 -27.05 -5.31 -26.62
N GLU A 229 -27.01 -6.64 -26.79
CA GLU A 229 -26.51 -7.57 -25.76
C GLU A 229 -25.04 -7.29 -25.42
N VAL A 230 -24.20 -7.03 -26.41
CA VAL A 230 -22.76 -6.77 -26.19
C VAL A 230 -22.52 -5.38 -25.59
N GLU A 231 -23.35 -4.38 -25.92
CA GLU A 231 -23.29 -3.06 -25.27
C GLU A 231 -23.70 -3.14 -23.80
N GLN A 232 -24.76 -3.90 -23.47
CA GLN A 232 -25.17 -4.14 -22.08
C GLN A 232 -24.12 -4.93 -21.27
N GLU A 233 -23.49 -5.95 -21.86
CA GLU A 233 -22.40 -6.68 -21.19
C GLU A 233 -21.18 -5.81 -20.94
N ARG A 234 -20.88 -4.84 -21.82
CA ARG A 234 -19.80 -3.86 -21.64
C ARG A 234 -20.06 -2.87 -20.50
N GLU A 235 -21.31 -2.45 -20.31
CA GLU A 235 -21.71 -1.59 -19.19
C GLU A 235 -21.59 -2.32 -17.84
N LEU A 236 -21.81 -3.65 -17.81
CA LEU A 236 -21.61 -4.47 -16.62
C LEU A 236 -20.12 -4.81 -16.38
N GLN A 237 -19.33 -4.97 -17.44
CA GLN A 237 -17.88 -5.21 -17.36
C GLN A 237 -17.04 -3.92 -17.31
N VAL A 238 -17.44 -2.93 -16.51
CA VAL A 238 -16.52 -1.85 -16.13
C VAL A 238 -15.46 -2.44 -15.20
N GLN A 239 -14.43 -3.04 -15.80
CA GLN A 239 -13.21 -3.40 -15.10
C GLN A 239 -12.57 -2.11 -14.63
N VAL A 240 -12.60 -1.87 -13.31
CA VAL A 240 -11.85 -0.79 -12.68
C VAL A 240 -10.37 -1.17 -12.77
N GLU A 241 -9.74 -0.88 -13.92
CA GLU A 241 -8.29 -0.92 -14.05
C GLU A 241 -7.71 0.18 -13.17
N GLN A 242 -7.23 -0.20 -11.98
CA GLN A 242 -6.42 0.69 -11.16
C GLN A 242 -5.03 0.84 -11.81
N VAL A 243 -4.94 1.73 -12.81
CA VAL A 243 -3.66 2.11 -13.39
C VAL A 243 -2.88 2.89 -12.34
N ARG A 244 -1.94 2.23 -11.67
CA ARG A 244 -1.01 2.86 -10.74
C ARG A 244 -0.07 3.77 -11.52
N GLN A 245 -0.43 5.04 -11.66
CA GLN A 245 0.48 6.04 -12.20
C GLN A 245 1.66 6.23 -11.24
N SER A 246 2.83 5.70 -11.61
CA SER A 246 4.06 5.89 -10.85
C SER A 246 4.53 7.35 -11.03
N LYS A 247 4.15 8.23 -10.11
CA LYS A 247 4.76 9.55 -10.00
C LYS A 247 6.25 9.35 -9.74
N LYS A 248 7.11 9.79 -10.67
CA LYS A 248 8.56 9.75 -10.47
C LYS A 248 8.88 10.55 -9.19
N PRO A 249 9.60 9.96 -8.22
CA PRO A 249 9.96 10.67 -7.01
C PRO A 249 10.76 11.91 -7.37
N VAL A 250 10.46 13.03 -6.69
CA VAL A 250 11.25 14.26 -6.82
C VAL A 250 12.65 13.95 -6.30
N GLN A 251 13.68 14.22 -7.11
CA GLN A 251 15.06 14.11 -6.67
C GLN A 251 15.41 15.37 -5.87
N TYR A 252 15.98 15.17 -4.68
CA TYR A 252 16.46 16.23 -3.81
C TYR A 252 17.97 16.14 -3.70
N ASP A 253 18.66 17.27 -3.73
CA ASP A 253 20.10 17.33 -3.52
C ASP A 253 20.41 17.23 -2.02
N ALA A 254 21.32 16.31 -1.67
CA ALA A 254 21.77 16.12 -0.31
C ALA A 254 22.62 17.31 0.17
N MET A 255 22.48 17.71 1.43
CA MET A 255 23.34 18.76 2.00
C MET A 255 24.76 18.20 2.21
N PRO A 256 25.82 18.89 1.75
CA PRO A 256 27.18 18.44 1.99
C PRO A 256 27.53 18.57 3.48
N PHE A 257 28.18 17.54 4.04
CA PHE A 257 28.62 17.54 5.43
C PHE A 257 29.73 18.59 5.66
N PRO A 258 29.51 19.60 6.54
CA PRO A 258 30.46 20.69 6.73
C PRO A 258 31.67 20.32 7.61
N GLY A 259 31.69 19.12 8.20
CA GLY A 259 32.71 18.66 9.13
C GLY A 259 32.25 18.69 10.60
N LEU A 260 33.04 18.06 11.48
CA LEU A 260 32.71 17.94 12.91
C LEU A 260 32.78 19.30 13.63
N HIS A 261 31.70 19.67 14.31
CA HIS A 261 31.64 20.93 15.05
C HIS A 261 32.59 20.94 16.28
N PRO A 262 33.31 22.05 16.55
CA PRO A 262 34.22 22.15 17.69
C PRO A 262 33.61 21.84 19.07
N HIS A 263 32.31 22.10 19.29
CA HIS A 263 31.62 21.82 20.55
C HIS A 263 31.43 20.32 20.78
N ILE A 264 31.15 19.55 19.72
CA ILE A 264 31.00 18.09 19.79
C ILE A 264 32.37 17.46 20.05
N LEU A 265 33.42 17.98 19.39
CA LEU A 265 34.79 17.54 19.65
C LEU A 265 35.24 17.88 21.09
N HIS A 266 34.88 19.05 21.61
CA HIS A 266 35.14 19.41 23.00
C HIS A 266 34.40 18.47 23.95
N PHE A 267 33.12 18.19 23.70
CA PHE A 267 32.33 17.26 24.48
C PHE A 267 32.96 15.86 24.53
N ALA A 268 33.42 15.33 23.39
CA ALA A 268 34.10 14.05 23.34
C ALA A 268 35.39 13.99 24.18
N ARG A 269 36.08 15.13 24.35
CA ARG A 269 37.34 15.21 25.11
C ARG A 269 37.14 15.54 26.59
N SER A 270 36.18 16.40 26.93
CA SER A 270 35.99 16.91 28.30
C SER A 270 34.82 16.24 29.03
N GLY A 271 33.87 15.66 28.29
CA GLY A 271 32.60 15.15 28.83
C GLY A 271 31.56 16.24 29.14
N VAL A 272 31.89 17.53 28.91
CA VAL A 272 31.01 18.68 29.22
C VAL A 272 30.50 19.29 27.92
N LEU A 273 29.18 19.33 27.75
CA LEU A 273 28.56 19.96 26.59
C LEU A 273 28.34 21.45 26.90
N VAL A 274 29.23 22.30 26.38
CA VAL A 274 29.09 23.75 26.51
C VAL A 274 28.18 24.27 25.39
N VAL A 275 26.89 24.40 25.68
CA VAL A 275 25.93 25.04 24.76
C VAL A 275 25.84 26.52 25.10
N ARG A 276 26.72 27.35 24.53
CA ARG A 276 26.59 28.81 24.64
C ARG A 276 25.49 29.28 23.69
N GLN A 277 24.49 29.99 24.22
CA GLN A 277 23.36 30.51 23.45
C GLN A 277 23.72 31.75 22.60
N SER A 278 24.93 32.30 22.75
CA SER A 278 25.45 33.36 21.88
C SER A 278 26.95 33.54 22.13
N ASP A 279 27.81 33.17 21.18
CA ASP A 279 29.15 33.75 21.13
C ASP A 279 29.05 35.08 20.36
N THR A 280 29.33 36.18 21.07
CA THR A 280 29.37 37.54 20.51
C THR A 280 30.60 37.81 19.63
N GLN A 281 31.45 36.82 19.38
CA GLN A 281 32.61 36.93 18.50
C GLN A 281 32.92 35.58 17.83
N GLY A 282 32.13 35.19 16.84
CA GLY A 282 32.42 34.01 16.01
C GLY A 282 31.22 33.55 15.21
N THR A 283 31.38 33.43 13.90
CA THR A 283 30.35 33.19 12.87
C THR A 283 29.66 31.81 12.95
N GLN A 284 29.82 31.04 14.02
CA GLN A 284 29.26 29.68 14.15
C GLN A 284 28.27 29.63 15.31
N GLY A 285 27.01 29.28 15.00
CA GLY A 285 25.95 29.05 15.98
C GLY A 285 26.20 27.80 16.85
N PRO A 286 25.30 27.47 17.78
CA PRO A 286 25.48 26.29 18.65
C PRO A 286 25.54 25.00 17.81
N GLY A 287 26.58 24.19 18.02
CA GLY A 287 26.76 22.90 17.34
C GLY A 287 25.83 21.77 17.79
N ALA A 288 25.17 21.94 18.94
CA ALA A 288 24.19 21.00 19.47
C ALA A 288 23.00 21.76 20.05
N GLU A 289 21.81 21.21 19.84
CA GLU A 289 20.54 21.76 20.33
C GLU A 289 19.83 20.71 21.18
N ARG A 290 18.90 21.13 22.04
CA ARG A 290 18.09 20.18 22.81
C ARG A 290 17.14 19.42 21.87
N ALA A 291 16.98 18.12 22.12
CA ALA A 291 16.17 17.23 21.28
C ALA A 291 14.73 17.74 21.06
N LEU A 292 14.05 18.16 22.13
CA LEU A 292 12.68 18.69 22.06
C LEU A 292 12.61 20.04 21.34
N SER A 293 13.61 20.91 21.52
CA SER A 293 13.70 22.19 20.79
C SER A 293 13.89 21.96 19.29
N SER A 294 14.63 20.93 18.91
CA SER A 294 14.77 20.58 17.51
C SER A 294 13.49 19.98 16.92
N ILE A 295 12.75 19.16 17.69
CA ILE A 295 11.43 18.67 17.26
C ILE A 295 10.44 19.84 17.09
N ALA A 296 10.49 20.86 17.95
CA ALA A 296 9.63 22.04 17.85
C ALA A 296 9.75 22.77 16.50
N LYS A 297 10.86 22.61 15.77
CA LYS A 297 11.06 23.19 14.43
C LYS A 297 10.30 22.45 13.32
N THR A 298 9.94 21.18 13.53
CA THR A 298 9.16 20.36 12.58
C THR A 298 7.71 20.86 12.45
N ASN A 299 6.98 20.51 11.38
CA ASN A 299 5.58 20.95 11.29
C ASN A 299 4.72 20.35 12.40
N VAL A 300 4.99 19.09 12.79
CA VAL A 300 4.28 18.45 13.91
C VAL A 300 4.58 19.19 15.21
N GLY A 301 5.84 19.54 15.47
CA GLY A 301 6.21 20.29 16.66
C GLY A 301 5.58 21.68 16.74
N LYS A 302 5.46 22.39 15.61
CA LYS A 302 4.76 23.69 15.54
C LYS A 302 3.25 23.58 15.78
N ARG A 303 2.62 22.48 15.36
CA ARG A 303 1.17 22.26 15.55
C ARG A 303 0.80 22.04 17.01
N PHE A 304 1.68 21.42 17.79
CA PHE A 304 1.44 21.05 19.19
C PHE A 304 2.19 21.94 20.20
N ASP A 305 2.76 23.06 19.75
CA ASP A 305 3.48 24.06 20.56
C ASP A 305 4.44 23.44 21.59
N ILE A 306 5.41 22.64 21.11
CA ILE A 306 6.36 21.95 22.00
C ILE A 306 7.22 22.97 22.73
N ARG A 307 7.24 22.88 24.06
CA ARG A 307 8.03 23.76 24.94
C ARG A 307 9.37 23.14 25.32
N GLU A 308 10.37 24.00 25.46
CA GLU A 308 11.68 23.58 25.95
C GLU A 308 11.55 23.06 27.39
N THR A 309 11.93 21.80 27.60
CA THR A 309 11.95 21.17 28.92
C THR A 309 13.39 21.14 29.46
N SER A 310 13.57 20.85 30.75
CA SER A 310 14.88 20.63 31.40
C SER A 310 15.56 19.31 30.99
N SER A 311 15.24 18.77 29.81
CA SER A 311 15.84 17.55 29.25
C SER A 311 17.34 17.73 29.03
N ARG A 312 18.09 16.65 29.30
CA ARG A 312 19.53 16.55 29.07
C ARG A 312 19.88 15.77 27.80
N LEU A 313 18.89 15.57 26.93
CA LEU A 313 19.06 14.98 25.61
C LEU A 313 19.26 16.08 24.56
N TYR A 314 20.38 15.99 23.85
CA TYR A 314 20.78 16.91 22.81
C TYR A 314 20.87 16.17 21.47
N ALA A 315 20.71 16.91 20.38
CA ALA A 315 20.93 16.44 19.02
C ALA A 315 21.93 17.36 18.32
N SER A 316 22.80 16.78 17.48
CA SER A 316 23.67 17.55 16.61
C SER A 316 22.84 18.43 15.67
N ARG A 317 23.37 19.61 15.36
CA ARG A 317 22.77 20.53 14.37
C ARG A 317 22.60 19.86 13.01
N GLU A 318 23.54 19.00 12.61
CA GLU A 318 23.52 18.37 11.29
C GLU A 318 22.49 17.24 11.18
N PHE A 319 21.89 16.81 12.29
CA PHE A 319 20.89 15.75 12.30
C PHE A 319 19.64 16.07 11.46
N TRP A 320 19.24 17.35 11.41
CA TRP A 320 18.04 17.81 10.67
C TRP A 320 18.37 18.32 9.26
N ASN A 321 19.65 18.48 8.95
CA ASN A 321 20.16 19.09 7.72
C ASN A 321 20.42 18.03 6.64
N THR A 322 19.36 17.35 6.18
CA THR A 322 19.51 16.26 5.19
C THR A 322 19.49 16.74 3.74
N ILE A 323 18.68 17.76 3.43
CA ILE A 323 18.48 18.25 2.05
C ILE A 323 18.75 19.74 1.92
N ILE A 324 19.17 20.17 0.73
CA ILE A 324 19.21 21.60 0.38
C ILE A 324 17.75 22.08 0.21
N GLN A 325 17.29 22.91 1.14
CA GLN A 325 15.96 23.51 1.05
C GLN A 325 15.99 24.63 0.01
N PHE A 326 15.41 24.39 -1.18
CA PHE A 326 15.12 25.47 -2.11
C PHE A 326 13.98 26.32 -1.54
N GLU A 327 14.23 27.61 -1.30
CA GLU A 327 13.30 28.59 -0.71
C GLU A 327 11.90 28.62 -1.38
N ALA A 328 11.80 28.17 -2.64
CA ALA A 328 10.56 28.11 -3.41
C ALA A 328 9.52 27.08 -2.88
N VAL A 329 9.94 26.12 -2.05
CA VAL A 329 9.03 25.13 -1.45
C VAL A 329 9.09 25.29 0.06
N GLY A 330 8.30 26.22 0.60
CA GLY A 330 8.18 26.52 2.04
C GLY A 330 7.62 25.38 2.91
N LYS A 331 7.87 24.12 2.56
CA LYS A 331 7.55 22.94 3.37
C LYS A 331 8.78 22.55 4.18
N VAL A 332 8.65 22.56 5.50
CA VAL A 332 9.63 21.96 6.40
C VAL A 332 9.86 20.51 5.97
N ALA A 333 11.13 20.11 5.90
CA ALA A 333 11.59 18.84 5.35
C ALA A 333 11.33 17.62 6.27
N ASP A 334 10.13 17.52 6.85
CA ASP A 334 9.78 16.49 7.84
C ASP A 334 9.81 15.06 7.28
N ASN A 335 9.88 14.91 5.95
CA ASN A 335 9.98 13.61 5.30
C ASN A 335 11.41 13.04 5.29
N PHE A 336 12.41 13.83 5.65
CA PHE A 336 13.84 13.50 5.52
C PHE A 336 14.55 13.34 6.87
N LEU A 337 13.80 12.89 7.89
CA LEU A 337 14.35 12.61 9.22
C LEU A 337 15.32 11.43 9.15
N ARG A 338 16.52 11.61 9.72
CA ARG A 338 17.52 10.56 9.84
C ARG A 338 17.15 9.62 11.00
N PRO A 339 17.39 8.30 10.89
CA PRO A 339 17.28 7.42 12.05
C PRO A 339 18.31 7.81 13.12
N VAL A 340 17.94 7.57 14.38
CA VAL A 340 18.84 7.77 15.52
C VAL A 340 19.65 6.49 15.69
N GLU A 341 20.93 6.54 15.29
CA GLU A 341 21.82 5.38 15.31
C GLU A 341 22.96 5.51 16.32
N TRP A 342 23.51 6.72 16.48
CA TRP A 342 24.71 6.96 17.29
C TRP A 342 24.43 7.98 18.38
N ILE A 343 24.85 7.65 19.60
CA ILE A 343 24.61 8.46 20.79
C ILE A 343 25.91 8.58 21.57
N LEU A 344 26.32 9.80 21.89
CA LEU A 344 27.38 10.06 22.84
C LEU A 344 26.80 10.24 24.24
N TRP A 345 27.29 9.46 25.20
CA TRP A 345 26.86 9.45 26.58
C TRP A 345 27.98 9.91 27.51
N SER A 346 27.71 10.91 28.35
CA SER A 346 28.61 11.36 29.41
C SER A 346 28.03 10.98 30.78
N PRO A 347 28.56 9.94 31.46
CA PRO A 347 28.09 9.55 32.79
C PRO A 347 28.31 10.62 33.86
N LYS A 348 29.36 11.45 33.71
CA LYS A 348 29.72 12.49 34.70
C LYS A 348 28.67 13.60 34.79
N HIS A 349 28.05 13.93 33.66
CA HIS A 349 27.08 15.01 33.56
C HIS A 349 25.68 14.52 33.20
N ASP A 350 25.49 13.20 33.08
CA ASP A 350 24.21 12.57 32.78
C ASP A 350 23.55 13.25 31.57
N THR A 351 24.35 13.36 30.50
CA THR A 351 24.03 14.11 29.28
C THR A 351 24.23 13.21 28.07
N ALA A 352 23.22 13.18 27.19
CA ALA A 352 23.23 12.41 25.96
C ALA A 352 23.19 13.33 24.74
N LEU A 353 23.98 13.01 23.72
CA LEU A 353 24.03 13.74 22.45
C LEU A 353 23.86 12.77 21.28
N VAL A 354 22.79 12.93 20.51
CA VAL A 354 22.58 12.21 19.25
C VAL A 354 23.45 12.82 18.16
N VAL A 355 24.25 11.99 17.49
CA VAL A 355 25.16 12.41 16.41
C VAL A 355 24.84 11.67 15.12
N ILE A 356 25.24 12.24 13.99
CA ILE A 356 25.09 11.59 12.68
C ILE A 356 26.24 10.60 12.42
N PRO A 357 26.07 9.59 11.54
CA PRO A 357 27.13 8.63 11.22
C PRO A 357 28.44 9.29 10.76
N GLU A 358 28.36 10.38 10.01
CA GLU A 358 29.51 11.13 9.50
C GLU A 358 30.32 11.81 10.62
N GLU A 359 29.64 12.28 11.67
CA GLU A 359 30.27 12.80 12.89
C GLU A 359 30.84 11.66 13.74
N ALA A 360 30.10 10.56 13.86
CA ALA A 360 30.53 9.37 14.61
C ALA A 360 31.85 8.81 14.06
N GLU A 361 32.02 8.74 12.73
CA GLU A 361 33.26 8.28 12.08
C GLU A 361 34.48 9.11 12.50
N LEU A 362 34.33 10.43 12.63
CA LEU A 362 35.40 11.33 13.08
C LEU A 362 35.66 11.23 14.59
N LEU A 363 34.66 10.84 15.38
CA LEU A 363 34.74 10.73 16.83
C LEU A 363 35.31 9.40 17.30
N ILE A 364 35.04 8.29 16.60
CA ILE A 364 35.58 6.96 16.90
C ILE A 364 37.09 6.96 17.17
N PRO A 365 37.96 7.53 16.32
CA PRO A 365 39.41 7.54 16.59
C PRO A 365 39.79 8.39 17.81
N VAL A 366 39.06 9.47 18.09
CA VAL A 366 39.31 10.34 19.25
C VAL A 366 38.98 9.61 20.55
N ILE A 367 37.83 8.93 20.59
CA ILE A 367 37.36 8.17 21.76
C ILE A 367 38.25 6.96 21.98
N ARG A 368 38.60 6.22 20.91
CA ARG A 368 39.53 5.09 21.00
C ARG A 368 40.93 5.51 21.47
N GLY A 369 41.40 6.68 21.05
CA GLY A 369 42.67 7.25 21.50
C GLY A 369 42.69 7.62 22.99
N ALA A 370 41.54 7.98 23.57
CA ALA A 370 41.40 8.24 25.01
C ALA A 370 41.31 6.95 25.85
N GLY A 371 40.98 5.81 25.23
CA GLY A 371 40.95 4.50 25.89
C GLY A 371 39.93 4.42 27.03
N ALA A 372 40.29 3.69 28.09
CA ALA A 372 39.45 3.48 29.26
C ALA A 372 39.20 4.75 30.10
N ASP A 373 40.02 5.79 29.94
CA ASP A 373 39.89 7.08 30.64
C ASP A 373 38.98 8.07 29.89
N SER A 374 38.33 7.63 28.81
CA SER A 374 37.39 8.48 28.06
C SER A 374 36.24 8.94 28.97
N PRO A 375 35.95 10.25 29.05
CA PRO A 375 34.80 10.75 29.79
C PRO A 375 33.46 10.50 29.09
N VAL A 376 33.48 10.04 27.83
CA VAL A 376 32.32 9.84 26.97
C VAL A 376 32.32 8.44 26.35
N TYR A 377 31.13 7.87 26.22
CA TYR A 377 30.85 6.58 25.60
C TYR A 377 30.04 6.78 24.33
N LEU A 378 30.47 6.20 23.23
CA LEU A 378 29.71 6.13 21.99
C LEU A 378 28.86 4.85 22.00
N LEU A 379 27.54 5.00 21.92
CA LEU A 379 26.56 3.94 21.94
C LEU A 379 25.95 3.78 20.55
N ALA A 380 25.82 2.54 20.07
CA ALA A 380 24.97 2.22 18.94
C ALA A 380 23.56 1.94 19.44
N TYR A 381 22.57 2.59 18.83
CA TYR A 381 21.16 2.47 19.17
C TYR A 381 20.36 2.12 17.92
N ALA A 382 19.42 1.19 18.09
CA ALA A 382 18.43 0.88 17.08
C ALA A 382 17.06 0.97 17.72
N VAL A 383 16.14 1.70 17.07
CA VAL A 383 14.81 1.96 17.61
C VAL A 383 13.97 0.68 17.62
N PRO A 384 13.41 0.26 18.76
CA PRO A 384 12.51 -0.90 18.82
C PRO A 384 11.20 -0.67 18.05
N VAL A 385 11.15 -1.19 16.82
CA VAL A 385 9.95 -1.15 15.95
C VAL A 385 9.21 -2.48 15.88
N THR A 386 9.85 -3.58 16.28
CA THR A 386 9.25 -4.91 16.40
C THR A 386 9.52 -5.50 17.78
N LYS A 387 8.72 -6.50 18.19
CA LYS A 387 8.92 -7.23 19.44
C LYS A 387 10.30 -7.88 19.55
N SER A 388 10.90 -8.33 18.45
CA SER A 388 12.24 -8.94 18.45
C SER A 388 13.37 -7.94 18.71
N MET A 389 13.14 -6.64 18.51
CA MET A 389 14.14 -5.58 18.65
C MET A 389 14.20 -4.97 20.05
N MET A 390 13.47 -5.52 21.03
CA MET A 390 13.40 -4.94 22.39
C MET A 390 14.76 -4.89 23.10
N HIS A 391 15.66 -5.83 22.82
CA HIS A 391 17.02 -5.86 23.40
C HIS A 391 17.88 -4.64 23.04
N PHE A 392 17.54 -3.89 21.98
CA PHE A 392 18.23 -2.64 21.65
C PHE A 392 17.85 -1.48 22.58
N ASN A 393 16.78 -1.62 23.35
CA ASN A 393 16.36 -0.60 24.31
C ASN A 393 17.32 -0.45 25.50
N ASP A 394 18.16 -1.45 25.76
CA ASP A 394 19.07 -1.45 26.89
C ASP A 394 20.33 -0.60 26.66
N LEU A 395 20.54 -0.11 25.42
CA LEU A 395 21.70 0.70 25.02
C LEU A 395 23.06 0.01 25.25
N LYS A 396 23.05 -1.30 25.49
CA LYS A 396 24.23 -2.14 25.78
C LYS A 396 24.73 -2.94 24.58
N TYR A 397 24.07 -2.81 23.42
CA TYR A 397 24.37 -3.66 22.27
C TYR A 397 25.80 -3.46 21.73
N TYR A 398 26.23 -2.20 21.58
CA TYR A 398 27.58 -1.87 21.17
C TYR A 398 27.99 -0.52 21.75
N THR A 399 29.10 -0.50 22.49
CA THR A 399 29.59 0.68 23.19
C THR A 399 31.09 0.81 23.03
N VAL A 400 31.57 2.03 22.77
CA VAL A 400 33.00 2.34 22.65
C VAL A 400 33.32 3.56 23.51
N PRO A 401 34.18 3.45 24.54
CA PRO A 401 34.81 2.22 25.07
C PRO A 401 33.79 1.28 25.76
N GLU A 402 34.23 0.10 26.19
CA GLU A 402 33.38 -0.84 26.93
C GLU A 402 32.89 -0.22 28.25
N LEU A 403 31.60 -0.36 28.52
CA LEU A 403 31.00 0.10 29.77
C LEU A 403 31.40 -0.82 30.94
N PRO A 404 31.42 -0.29 32.19
CA PRO A 404 31.58 -1.13 33.37
C PRO A 404 30.48 -2.22 33.44
N ASP A 405 30.86 -3.41 33.89
CA ASP A 405 29.94 -4.54 34.05
C ASP A 405 28.75 -4.16 34.95
N GLY A 406 27.53 -4.36 34.43
CA GLY A 406 26.30 -4.06 35.15
C GLY A 406 25.88 -2.58 35.16
N TYR A 407 26.50 -1.72 34.35
CA TYR A 407 26.05 -0.33 34.23
C TYR A 407 24.59 -0.23 33.76
N CYS A 408 23.76 0.50 34.50
CA CYS A 408 22.36 0.73 34.16
C CYS A 408 22.16 2.18 33.73
N PHE A 409 21.57 2.36 32.54
CA PHE A 409 21.22 3.69 32.06
C PHE A 409 20.02 4.26 32.83
N PRO A 410 19.98 5.58 33.04
CA PRO A 410 18.83 6.24 33.63
C PRO A 410 17.54 6.03 32.81
N GLU A 411 16.41 5.82 33.50
CA GLU A 411 15.11 5.62 32.85
C GLU A 411 14.67 6.80 31.99
N TRP A 412 14.99 8.03 32.42
CA TRP A 412 14.67 9.25 31.68
C TRP A 412 15.28 9.23 30.28
N LEU A 413 16.49 8.69 30.13
CA LEU A 413 17.19 8.62 28.86
C LEU A 413 16.47 7.69 27.89
N ARG A 414 16.09 6.47 28.33
CA ARG A 414 15.38 5.49 27.49
C ARG A 414 14.03 6.04 27.02
N ILE A 415 13.32 6.76 27.89
CA ILE A 415 12.02 7.37 27.57
C ILE A 415 12.18 8.51 26.56
N GLU A 416 13.00 9.51 26.85
CA GLU A 416 13.18 10.68 25.98
C GLU A 416 13.78 10.31 24.63
N LEU A 417 14.78 9.42 24.63
CA LEU A 417 15.39 8.88 23.42
C LEU A 417 14.38 8.06 22.60
N GLY A 418 13.58 7.23 23.27
CA GLY A 418 12.53 6.45 22.63
C GLY A 418 11.49 7.34 21.94
N ILE A 419 11.08 8.43 22.59
CA ILE A 419 10.17 9.43 22.01
C ILE A 419 10.84 10.15 20.82
N PHE A 420 12.08 10.61 21.01
CA PHE A 420 12.83 11.34 19.99
C PHE A 420 13.00 10.50 18.71
N ALA A 421 13.34 9.21 18.87
CA ALA A 421 13.63 8.31 17.76
C ALA A 421 12.40 7.58 17.18
N GLY A 422 11.21 7.79 17.75
CA GLY A 422 9.96 7.19 17.25
C GLY A 422 9.79 5.70 17.58
N ARG A 423 10.02 5.32 18.83
CA ARG A 423 9.89 3.95 19.35
C ARG A 423 8.44 3.48 19.42
N LEU A 424 8.17 2.26 18.94
CA LEU A 424 6.82 1.65 18.92
C LEU A 424 6.62 0.60 20.02
N TYR A 425 7.66 -0.18 20.30
CA TYR A 425 7.62 -1.24 21.32
C TYR A 425 8.33 -0.76 22.59
N VAL A 426 7.68 -0.97 23.73
CA VAL A 426 8.14 -0.55 25.06
C VAL A 426 8.08 -1.76 25.98
N ASP A 427 9.03 -1.84 26.90
CA ASP A 427 9.05 -2.88 27.92
C ASP A 427 7.96 -2.64 28.99
N ILE A 428 7.53 -3.72 29.64
CA ILE A 428 6.47 -3.65 30.66
C ILE A 428 6.94 -2.82 31.86
N GLU A 429 8.21 -2.95 32.24
CA GLU A 429 8.81 -2.20 33.34
C GLU A 429 8.77 -0.68 33.08
N GLU A 430 9.01 -0.27 31.84
CA GLU A 430 8.98 1.14 31.44
C GLU A 430 7.57 1.68 31.17
N TRP A 431 6.57 0.81 31.05
CA TRP A 431 5.21 1.18 30.69
C TRP A 431 4.62 2.20 31.67
N ALA A 432 4.79 1.96 32.98
CA ALA A 432 4.26 2.84 34.02
C ALA A 432 4.91 4.22 33.95
N ALA A 433 6.25 4.27 33.89
CA ALA A 433 7.01 5.52 33.79
C ALA A 433 6.66 6.29 32.52
N LEU A 434 6.60 5.63 31.36
CA LEU A 434 6.28 6.28 30.10
C LEU A 434 4.82 6.75 30.04
N SER A 435 3.87 5.95 30.56
CA SER A 435 2.47 6.37 30.65
C SER A 435 2.28 7.60 31.54
N SER A 436 3.05 7.71 32.63
CA SER A 436 3.05 8.89 33.51
C SER A 436 3.66 10.12 32.84
N TYR A 437 4.70 9.93 32.02
CA TYR A 437 5.35 10.98 31.25
C TYR A 437 4.42 11.54 30.16
N VAL A 438 3.65 10.66 29.51
CA VAL A 438 2.74 11.01 28.40
C VAL A 438 1.38 11.54 28.89
N ARG A 439 0.86 11.05 30.02
CA ARG A 439 -0.51 11.37 30.48
C ARG A 439 -0.58 12.34 31.66
N GLN A 440 0.43 13.21 31.84
CA GLN A 440 0.41 14.16 32.96
C GLN A 440 -0.94 14.89 33.04
N PRO A 441 -1.70 14.77 34.15
CA PRO A 441 -3.08 15.27 34.23
C PRO A 441 -3.09 16.78 33.99
N SER A 442 -3.96 17.26 33.09
CA SER A 442 -4.29 18.68 32.98
C SER A 442 -4.74 19.17 34.36
N ALA A 443 -4.10 20.20 34.88
CA ALA A 443 -4.55 20.84 36.10
C ALA A 443 -5.93 21.45 35.80
N GLY A 444 -6.98 20.74 36.20
CA GLY A 444 -8.37 21.05 35.91
C GLY A 444 -9.32 20.27 36.80
N ILE A 445 -9.47 20.75 38.04
CA ILE A 445 -10.59 20.55 38.98
C ILE A 445 -10.56 19.25 39.84
N SER A 446 -10.27 19.51 41.13
CA SER A 446 -10.53 18.73 42.36
C SER A 446 -10.03 17.29 42.48
N ALA A 447 -8.88 17.13 43.13
CA ALA A 447 -8.75 16.27 44.32
C ALA A 447 -7.38 16.52 44.96
N ALA A 448 -7.37 17.38 45.98
CA ALA A 448 -6.24 17.47 46.90
C ALA A 448 -6.22 16.20 47.76
N ARG A 449 -5.23 15.34 47.57
CA ARG A 449 -4.68 14.52 48.65
C ARG A 449 -3.26 14.04 48.30
N GLU A 450 -2.32 14.69 48.99
CA GLU A 450 -0.93 14.33 49.29
C GLU A 450 -0.44 12.99 48.74
N LEU A 451 0.51 13.06 47.78
CA LEU A 451 1.58 12.07 47.57
C LEU A 451 2.82 12.83 47.04
N THR A 452 3.93 12.59 47.72
CA THR A 452 5.34 13.02 47.57
C THR A 452 5.83 13.67 46.27
N PRO A 453 6.76 14.65 46.33
CA PRO A 453 7.36 15.28 45.16
C PRO A 453 8.49 14.39 44.60
N SER A 454 8.19 13.55 43.61
CA SER A 454 9.22 12.85 42.83
C SER A 454 9.04 13.15 41.34
N MET A 455 10.05 13.83 40.77
CA MET A 455 10.19 14.23 39.37
C MET A 455 9.15 15.23 38.83
N GLY A 456 9.37 16.52 39.14
CA GLY A 456 8.75 17.62 38.41
C GLY A 456 9.29 17.72 36.98
N ILE A 457 8.75 16.91 36.07
CA ILE A 457 8.99 17.05 34.63
C ILE A 457 7.91 18.00 34.11
N ALA A 458 8.32 19.20 33.66
CA ALA A 458 7.39 20.16 33.07
C ALA A 458 6.71 19.55 31.82
N LYS A 459 5.43 19.85 31.62
CA LYS A 459 4.70 19.42 30.42
C LYS A 459 5.37 19.98 29.17
N PHE A 460 5.78 19.09 28.26
CA PHE A 460 6.43 19.48 27.01
C PHE A 460 5.42 19.90 25.91
N SER A 461 4.13 19.56 26.06
CA SER A 461 3.04 19.97 25.18
C SER A 461 1.70 19.98 25.94
N ASP A 462 0.70 20.71 25.43
CA ASP A 462 -0.66 20.75 25.97
C ASP A 462 -1.40 19.41 25.81
N ASP A 463 -1.14 18.66 24.72
CA ASP A 463 -1.59 17.28 24.51
C ASP A 463 -0.41 16.39 24.03
N PRO A 464 0.34 15.80 24.97
CA PRO A 464 1.51 14.98 24.65
C PRO A 464 1.14 13.68 23.92
N ALA A 465 -0.06 13.14 24.16
CA ALA A 465 -0.50 11.88 23.58
C ALA A 465 -0.89 12.04 22.10
N ALA A 466 -1.64 13.08 21.76
CA ALA A 466 -1.96 13.40 20.37
C ALA A 466 -0.70 13.78 19.58
N PHE A 467 0.21 14.54 20.19
CA PHE A 467 1.51 14.84 19.61
C PHE A 467 2.28 13.56 19.25
N LEU A 468 2.39 12.60 20.18
CA LEU A 468 3.13 11.37 19.96
C LEU A 468 2.53 10.52 18.84
N LEU A 469 1.20 10.43 18.74
CA LEU A 469 0.57 9.71 17.63
C LEU A 469 0.93 10.34 16.28
N GLU A 470 0.83 11.67 16.14
CA GLU A 470 1.24 12.34 14.90
C GLU A 470 2.75 12.21 14.65
N TRP A 471 3.57 12.32 15.69
CA TRP A 471 5.02 12.17 15.59
C TRP A 471 5.42 10.77 15.10
N LEU A 472 4.83 9.71 15.65
CA LEU A 472 5.09 8.34 15.22
C LEU A 472 4.64 8.10 13.78
N THR A 473 3.52 8.70 13.34
CA THR A 473 3.08 8.60 11.94
C THR A 473 4.05 9.26 10.97
N LEU A 474 4.71 10.35 11.40
CA LEU A 474 5.75 11.02 10.62
C LEU A 474 6.95 10.09 10.39
N TRP A 475 7.41 9.43 11.45
CA TRP A 475 8.50 8.46 11.39
C TRP A 475 8.15 7.18 10.62
N ARG A 476 6.86 6.76 10.63
CA ARG A 476 6.41 5.46 10.13
C ARG A 476 5.09 5.57 9.34
N LYS A 477 5.18 6.08 8.11
CA LYS A 477 4.02 6.34 7.22
C LYS A 477 3.21 5.12 6.79
N THR A 478 3.71 3.90 6.98
CA THR A 478 3.11 2.65 6.44
C THR A 478 2.66 1.66 7.50
N GLN A 479 2.87 1.95 8.79
CA GLN A 479 2.49 1.04 9.88
C GLN A 479 1.29 1.58 10.65
N ASP A 480 0.35 0.71 10.97
CA ASP A 480 -0.76 1.05 11.86
C ASP A 480 -0.24 1.10 13.31
N ILE A 481 0.00 2.31 13.79
CA ILE A 481 0.58 2.58 15.10
C ILE A 481 -0.41 2.27 16.22
N LEU A 482 -1.72 2.28 15.96
CA LEU A 482 -2.76 2.08 16.98
C LEU A 482 -2.72 0.68 17.59
N HIS A 483 -2.20 -0.30 16.84
CA HIS A 483 -2.02 -1.68 17.30
C HIS A 483 -0.65 -1.93 17.96
N THR A 484 0.13 -0.89 18.28
CA THR A 484 1.44 -1.03 18.95
C THR A 484 1.37 -0.68 20.43
N PRO A 485 2.33 -1.14 21.27
CA PRO A 485 2.44 -0.74 22.67
C PRO A 485 2.38 0.78 22.86
N MET A 486 3.12 1.55 22.07
CA MET A 486 3.10 3.01 22.13
C MET A 486 1.73 3.61 21.75
N GLY A 487 1.04 3.02 20.77
CA GLY A 487 -0.33 3.40 20.41
C GLY A 487 -1.32 3.20 21.56
N TYR A 488 -1.18 2.10 22.32
CA TYR A 488 -1.99 1.83 23.51
C TYR A 488 -1.70 2.84 24.64
N ILE A 489 -0.43 3.19 24.85
CA ILE A 489 -0.04 4.22 25.84
C ILE A 489 -0.67 5.57 25.47
N CYS A 490 -0.59 5.98 24.21
CA CYS A 490 -1.15 7.26 23.76
C CYS A 490 -2.69 7.28 23.81
N THR A 491 -3.37 6.15 23.55
CA THR A 491 -4.84 6.09 23.45
C THR A 491 -5.57 5.81 24.77
N GLY A 492 -4.87 5.62 25.89
CA GLY A 492 -5.55 5.34 27.15
C GLY A 492 -5.69 3.85 27.49
N ARG A 493 -5.47 2.94 26.53
CA ARG A 493 -5.85 1.52 26.64
C ARG A 493 -4.99 0.78 27.67
N ALA A 494 -5.63 -0.01 28.52
CA ALA A 494 -4.95 -0.92 29.43
C ALA A 494 -4.47 -2.15 28.68
N LEU A 495 -3.32 -2.68 29.08
CA LEU A 495 -2.88 -4.02 28.67
C LEU A 495 -3.72 -5.05 29.45
N GLU A 496 -4.54 -5.82 28.76
CA GLU A 496 -5.22 -7.00 29.33
C GLU A 496 -4.19 -8.08 29.70
N GLU A 497 -4.52 -8.96 30.66
CA GLU A 497 -3.58 -9.96 31.20
C GLU A 497 -3.09 -10.96 30.13
N ASP A 498 -3.95 -11.30 29.16
CA ASP A 498 -3.65 -12.25 28.07
C ASP A 498 -3.12 -11.59 26.77
N HIS A 499 -2.69 -10.32 26.83
CA HIS A 499 -2.29 -9.61 25.62
C HIS A 499 -0.94 -10.15 25.08
N PRO A 500 -0.75 -10.38 23.77
CA PRO A 500 0.49 -10.93 23.17
C PRO A 500 1.75 -10.07 23.38
N PHE A 501 1.62 -8.89 23.98
CA PHE A 501 2.74 -8.04 24.38
C PHE A 501 3.30 -8.42 25.76
N ARG A 502 2.52 -9.13 26.59
CA ARG A 502 2.93 -9.63 27.91
C ARG A 502 3.67 -10.95 27.88
N ASP A 503 3.51 -11.74 26.82
CA ASP A 503 4.27 -12.99 26.64
C ASP A 503 5.75 -12.68 26.37
N GLN A 504 6.49 -12.39 27.43
CA GLN A 504 7.93 -12.50 27.53
C GLN A 504 8.25 -13.88 28.11
N THR A 505 7.93 -14.94 27.37
CA THR A 505 8.45 -16.28 27.70
C THR A 505 9.35 -16.74 26.56
N SER A 506 10.63 -16.40 26.69
CA SER A 506 11.82 -17.27 26.52
C SER A 506 13.07 -16.40 26.44
#